data_AF-L8JPK8-F1
#
_entry.id   AF-L8JPK8-F1
#
_cell.length_a   1.000
_cell.length_b   1.000
_cell.length_c   1.000
_cell.angle_alpha   90.00
_cell.angle_beta   90.00
_cell.angle_gamma   90.00
#
_symmetry.space_group_name_H-M   'P 1'
#
loop_
_entity.id
_entity.type
_entity.pdbx_description
1 polymer ?
#
loop_
_entity_poly.entity_id
_entity_poly.type
_entity_poly.pdbx_seq_one_letter_code
_entity_poly.pdbx_strand_id
1 'polypeptide(L)'
;MRIMDQGVELMADGKHEEANTRFKEVLKSAKVVPTDLCFYFGKNSFYLGKYTQSIDWLNKYIQLRGTTGQFYDESIEYLDRSKEAFLVVREGERKEAQNILTTSYDIDCGPSGKVICPVCKGKGVIITKGAFGDTYKACPYSDDHGYLTCEEYNKLLRGQLEPKF
;
A
#
# COMPACT_ATOMS: atom_id res chain seq x y z
N MET A 1 -12.39 -34.06 12.38
CA MET A 1 -12.23 -32.59 12.48
C MET A 1 -12.17 -32.02 11.07
N ARG A 2 -13.01 -31.06 10.69
CA ARG A 2 -12.93 -30.47 9.34
C ARG A 2 -11.69 -29.58 9.29
N ILE A 3 -11.01 -29.49 8.14
CA ILE A 3 -9.76 -28.70 7.97
C ILE A 3 -9.95 -27.25 8.42
N MET A 4 -11.13 -26.69 8.18
CA MET A 4 -11.49 -25.36 8.65
C MET A 4 -11.45 -25.25 10.19
N ASP A 5 -12.04 -26.20 10.91
CA ASP A 5 -12.06 -26.22 12.38
C ASP A 5 -10.63 -26.27 12.94
N GLN A 6 -9.75 -27.06 12.31
CA GLN A 6 -8.32 -27.11 12.66
C GLN A 6 -7.66 -25.74 12.50
N GLY A 7 -7.97 -25.03 11.42
CA GLY A 7 -7.47 -23.67 11.19
C GLY A 7 -7.95 -22.69 12.26
N VAL A 8 -9.19 -22.81 12.71
CA VAL A 8 -9.76 -21.96 13.77
C VAL A 8 -9.08 -22.23 15.12
N GLU A 9 -8.87 -23.49 15.48
CA GLU A 9 -8.15 -23.88 16.70
C GLU A 9 -6.70 -23.35 16.69
N LEU A 10 -5.97 -23.58 15.59
CA LEU A 10 -4.60 -23.07 15.44
C LEU A 10 -4.54 -21.54 15.53
N MET A 11 -5.54 -20.84 14.98
CA MET A 11 -5.63 -19.39 15.08
C MET A 11 -5.86 -18.94 16.53
N ALA A 12 -6.74 -19.63 17.26
CA ALA A 12 -7.01 -19.37 18.67
C ALA A 12 -5.77 -19.61 19.56
N ASP A 13 -4.95 -20.60 19.20
CA ASP A 13 -3.66 -20.90 19.86
C ASP A 13 -2.54 -19.91 19.49
N GLY A 14 -2.80 -18.91 18.65
CA GLY A 14 -1.80 -17.95 18.17
C GLY A 14 -0.85 -18.50 17.09
N LYS A 15 -1.09 -19.73 16.60
CA LYS A 15 -0.30 -20.37 15.54
C LYS A 15 -0.74 -19.90 14.15
N HIS A 16 -0.58 -18.60 13.90
CA HIS A 16 -1.19 -17.94 12.76
C HIS A 16 -0.70 -18.44 11.39
N GLU A 17 0.56 -18.84 11.24
CA GLU A 17 1.04 -19.40 9.97
C GLU A 17 0.53 -20.83 9.69
N GLU A 18 0.37 -21.64 10.74
CA GLU A 18 -0.24 -22.97 10.62
C GLU A 18 -1.74 -22.83 10.28
N ALA A 19 -2.45 -21.92 10.96
CA ALA A 19 -3.84 -21.59 10.66
C ALA A 19 -4.02 -21.11 9.21
N ASN A 20 -3.14 -20.21 8.74
CA ASN A 20 -3.10 -19.73 7.37
C ASN A 20 -2.95 -20.87 6.36
N THR A 21 -2.11 -21.86 6.67
CA THR A 21 -1.94 -23.05 5.84
C THR A 21 -3.25 -23.83 5.74
N ARG A 22 -3.93 -24.09 6.87
CA ARG A 22 -5.23 -24.78 6.88
C ARG A 22 -6.31 -24.01 6.12
N PHE A 23 -6.40 -22.70 6.29
CA PHE A 23 -7.37 -21.88 5.55
C PHE A 23 -7.12 -21.91 4.04
N LYS A 24 -5.86 -21.88 3.59
CA LYS A 24 -5.50 -22.04 2.17
C LYS A 24 -5.84 -23.43 1.64
N GLU A 25 -5.70 -24.49 2.43
CA GLU A 25 -6.12 -25.85 2.06
C GLU A 25 -7.64 -25.93 1.84
N VAL A 26 -8.43 -25.27 2.69
CA VAL A 26 -9.88 -25.16 2.50
C VAL A 26 -10.18 -24.41 1.20
N LEU A 27 -9.54 -23.27 0.94
CA LEU A 27 -9.77 -22.50 -0.29
C LEU A 27 -9.42 -23.28 -1.56
N LYS A 28 -8.33 -24.06 -1.55
CA LYS A 28 -7.93 -24.90 -2.69
C LYS A 28 -8.91 -26.03 -2.99
N SER A 29 -9.59 -26.55 -1.98
CA SER A 29 -10.50 -27.69 -2.09
C SER A 29 -11.98 -27.29 -2.17
N ALA A 30 -12.30 -26.02 -1.88
CA ALA A 30 -13.66 -25.53 -1.80
C ALA A 30 -14.27 -25.28 -3.19
N LYS A 31 -15.37 -25.99 -3.50
CA LYS A 31 -16.27 -25.60 -4.61
C LYS A 31 -17.07 -24.34 -4.27
N VAL A 32 -17.38 -24.14 -2.98
CA VAL A 32 -18.07 -22.96 -2.43
C VAL A 32 -17.34 -22.57 -1.17
N VAL A 33 -16.89 -21.32 -1.10
CA VAL A 33 -16.14 -20.80 0.06
C VAL A 33 -17.13 -20.50 1.20
N PRO A 34 -16.96 -21.11 2.40
CA PRO A 34 -17.79 -20.80 3.55
C PRO A 34 -17.64 -19.34 3.96
N THR A 35 -18.73 -18.64 4.26
CA THR A 35 -18.64 -17.22 4.64
C THR A 35 -17.85 -17.00 5.91
N ASP A 36 -17.98 -17.89 6.90
CA ASP A 36 -17.22 -17.80 8.15
C ASP A 36 -15.70 -17.96 7.92
N LEU A 37 -15.28 -18.64 6.85
CA LEU A 37 -13.88 -18.70 6.46
C LEU A 37 -13.36 -17.31 6.06
N CYS A 38 -14.17 -16.46 5.42
CA CYS A 38 -13.78 -15.09 5.10
C CYS A 38 -13.41 -14.32 6.38
N PHE A 39 -14.22 -14.46 7.44
CA PHE A 39 -13.92 -13.82 8.73
C PHE A 39 -12.61 -14.36 9.33
N TYR A 40 -12.50 -15.68 9.53
CA TYR A 40 -11.33 -16.27 10.19
C TYR A 40 -10.05 -16.03 9.41
N PHE A 41 -10.11 -16.11 8.08
CA PHE A 41 -8.96 -15.88 7.23
C PHE A 41 -8.54 -14.40 7.24
N GLY A 42 -9.51 -13.48 7.25
CA GLY A 42 -9.27 -12.05 7.41
C GLY A 42 -8.62 -11.72 8.76
N LYS A 43 -9.19 -12.20 9.87
CA LYS A 43 -8.64 -12.03 11.22
C LYS A 43 -7.23 -12.61 11.35
N ASN A 44 -7.00 -13.82 10.88
CA ASN A 44 -5.67 -14.43 10.91
C ASN A 44 -4.64 -13.64 10.06
N SER A 45 -5.07 -13.09 8.92
CA SER A 45 -4.20 -12.27 8.06
C SER A 45 -3.76 -10.98 8.74
N PHE A 46 -4.60 -10.38 9.58
CA PHE A 46 -4.23 -9.23 10.40
C PHE A 46 -3.05 -9.59 11.34
N TYR A 47 -3.14 -10.71 12.05
CA TYR A 47 -2.07 -11.17 12.94
C TYR A 47 -0.77 -11.52 12.22
N LEU A 48 -0.84 -11.84 10.93
CA LEU A 48 0.35 -12.08 10.08
C LEU A 48 0.93 -10.80 9.46
N GLY A 49 0.38 -9.62 9.76
CA GLY A 49 0.76 -8.36 9.12
C GLY A 49 0.36 -8.26 7.65
N LYS A 50 -0.48 -9.19 7.15
CA LYS A 50 -0.96 -9.24 5.76
C LYS A 50 -2.20 -8.36 5.63
N TYR A 51 -2.06 -7.07 5.91
CA TYR A 51 -3.19 -6.15 6.10
C TYR A 51 -4.09 -6.02 4.87
N THR A 52 -3.54 -5.97 3.65
CA THR A 52 -4.35 -5.96 2.41
C THR A 52 -5.26 -7.18 2.33
N GLN A 53 -4.72 -8.37 2.59
CA GLN A 53 -5.49 -9.61 2.59
C GLN A 53 -6.55 -9.61 3.69
N SER A 54 -6.22 -9.08 4.87
CA SER A 54 -7.18 -8.93 5.96
C SER A 54 -8.37 -8.06 5.55
N ILE A 55 -8.10 -6.89 4.98
CA ILE A 55 -9.10 -5.93 4.50
C ILE A 55 -10.04 -6.59 3.48
N ASP A 56 -9.50 -7.28 2.49
CA ASP A 56 -10.29 -7.91 1.42
C ASP A 56 -11.27 -8.97 1.96
N TRP A 57 -10.78 -9.84 2.83
CA TRP A 57 -11.59 -10.93 3.39
C TRP A 57 -12.63 -10.46 4.40
N LEU A 58 -12.30 -9.47 5.25
CA LEU A 58 -13.24 -8.90 6.21
C LEU A 58 -14.36 -8.11 5.49
N ASN A 59 -14.01 -7.32 4.47
CA ASN A 59 -15.02 -6.70 3.61
C ASN A 59 -15.92 -7.75 2.94
N LYS A 60 -15.34 -8.87 2.50
CA LYS A 60 -16.12 -9.95 1.89
C LYS A 60 -17.10 -10.60 2.88
N TYR A 61 -16.68 -10.81 4.13
CA TYR A 61 -17.58 -11.30 5.18
C TYR A 61 -18.76 -10.35 5.40
N ILE A 62 -18.47 -9.06 5.59
CA ILE A 62 -19.48 -8.01 5.81
C ILE A 62 -20.43 -7.92 4.61
N GLN A 63 -19.93 -7.99 3.37
CA GLN A 63 -20.74 -7.98 2.17
C GLN A 63 -21.74 -9.15 2.12
N LEU A 64 -21.32 -10.34 2.55
CA LEU A 64 -22.12 -11.56 2.43
C LEU A 64 -23.11 -11.75 3.57
N ARG A 65 -22.78 -11.31 4.80
CA ARG A 65 -23.65 -11.49 5.98
C ARG A 65 -24.38 -10.22 6.39
N GLY A 66 -23.88 -9.05 6.02
CA GLY A 66 -24.39 -7.78 6.52
C GLY A 66 -24.26 -7.66 8.04
N THR A 67 -25.09 -6.80 8.62
CA THR A 67 -25.11 -6.48 10.06
C THR A 67 -25.62 -7.62 10.95
N THR A 68 -26.18 -8.70 10.37
CA THR A 68 -26.69 -9.86 11.11
C THR A 68 -25.68 -11.00 11.22
N GLY A 69 -24.47 -10.81 10.68
CA GLY A 69 -23.38 -11.77 10.82
C GLY A 69 -22.90 -11.89 12.27
N GLN A 70 -22.67 -13.12 12.74
CA GLN A 70 -22.20 -13.37 14.11
C GLN A 70 -20.85 -12.69 14.44
N PHE A 71 -20.04 -12.41 13.41
CA PHE A 71 -18.74 -11.75 13.54
C PHE A 71 -18.76 -10.33 12.97
N TYR A 72 -19.92 -9.70 12.83
CA TYR A 72 -20.02 -8.37 12.21
C TYR A 72 -19.19 -7.32 12.96
N ASP A 73 -19.42 -7.16 14.27
CA ASP A 73 -18.73 -6.17 15.08
C ASP A 73 -17.21 -6.41 15.09
N GLU A 74 -16.82 -7.67 15.26
CA GLU A 74 -15.42 -8.07 15.25
C GLU A 74 -14.77 -7.85 13.86
N SER A 75 -15.52 -8.07 12.78
CA SER A 75 -15.03 -7.79 11.42
C SER A 75 -14.77 -6.30 11.21
N ILE A 76 -15.62 -5.42 11.74
CA ILE A 76 -15.42 -3.97 11.68
C ILE A 76 -14.16 -3.58 12.46
N GLU A 77 -14.00 -4.09 13.68
CA GLU A 77 -12.84 -3.81 14.52
C GLU A 77 -11.52 -4.18 13.80
N TYR A 78 -11.39 -5.42 13.32
CA TYR A 78 -10.17 -5.84 12.63
C TYR A 78 -9.99 -5.16 11.28
N LEU A 79 -11.07 -4.78 10.59
CA LEU A 79 -10.99 -4.07 9.33
C LEU A 79 -10.38 -2.69 9.54
N ASP A 80 -10.83 -1.95 10.55
CA ASP A 80 -10.31 -0.61 10.82
C ASP A 80 -8.86 -0.65 11.33
N ARG A 81 -8.55 -1.58 12.25
CA ARG A 81 -7.16 -1.83 12.68
C ARG A 81 -6.24 -2.21 11.51
N SER A 82 -6.74 -3.00 10.55
CA SER A 82 -5.97 -3.38 9.35
C SER A 82 -5.72 -2.19 8.43
N LYS A 83 -6.70 -1.30 8.25
CA LYS A 83 -6.53 -0.08 7.44
C LYS A 83 -5.50 0.86 8.08
N GLU A 84 -5.59 1.06 9.39
CA GLU A 84 -4.61 1.88 10.12
C GLU A 84 -3.20 1.32 10.00
N ALA A 85 -3.03 0.01 10.27
CA ALA A 85 -1.74 -0.63 10.17
C ALA A 85 -1.18 -0.64 8.73
N PHE A 86 -2.04 -0.80 7.72
CA PHE A 86 -1.66 -0.69 6.31
C PHE A 86 -1.09 0.69 5.96
N LEU A 87 -1.71 1.78 6.47
CA LEU A 87 -1.19 3.13 6.25
C LEU A 87 0.18 3.31 6.87
N VAL A 88 0.38 2.81 8.11
CA VAL A 88 1.67 2.89 8.80
C VAL A 88 2.77 2.13 8.04
N VAL A 89 2.50 0.89 7.60
CA VAL A 89 3.48 0.11 6.81
C VAL A 89 3.84 0.84 5.52
N ARG A 90 2.84 1.35 4.79
CA ARG A 90 3.07 2.07 3.54
C ARG A 90 3.88 3.36 3.74
N GLU A 91 3.66 4.07 4.82
CA GLU A 91 4.47 5.24 5.18
C GLU A 91 5.91 4.84 5.55
N GLY A 92 6.09 3.74 6.28
CA GLY A 92 7.39 3.16 6.60
C GLY A 92 8.18 2.80 5.35
N GLU A 93 7.59 2.04 4.44
CA GLU A 93 8.18 1.66 3.14
C GLU A 93 8.55 2.89 2.30
N ARG A 94 7.69 3.92 2.28
CA ARG A 94 7.99 5.17 1.58
C ARG A 94 9.18 5.90 2.18
N LYS A 95 9.27 5.97 3.52
CA LYS A 95 10.41 6.59 4.22
C LYS A 95 11.69 5.80 4.00
N GLU A 96 11.63 4.48 4.03
CA GLU A 96 12.77 3.61 3.78
C GLU A 96 13.27 3.73 2.32
N ALA A 97 12.36 3.71 1.35
CA ALA A 97 12.71 3.94 -0.05
C ALA A 97 13.34 5.33 -0.26
N GLN A 98 12.82 6.36 0.42
CA GLN A 98 13.40 7.70 0.39
C GLN A 98 14.78 7.75 1.05
N ASN A 99 14.99 7.04 2.16
CA ASN A 99 16.31 6.92 2.80
C ASN A 99 17.32 6.25 1.86
N ILE A 100 16.96 5.15 1.20
CA ILE A 100 17.86 4.47 0.24
C ILE A 100 18.24 5.43 -0.91
N LEU A 101 17.27 6.17 -1.46
CA LEU A 101 17.51 7.15 -2.53
C LEU A 101 18.35 8.36 -2.09
N THR A 102 18.36 8.70 -0.81
CA THR A 102 19.07 9.87 -0.27
C THR A 102 20.47 9.54 0.26
N THR A 103 20.79 8.26 0.46
CA THR A 103 22.04 7.84 1.11
C THR A 103 23.14 7.54 0.08
N SER A 104 23.98 8.55 -0.17
CA SER A 104 25.40 8.49 -0.58
C SER A 104 25.82 8.00 -1.98
N TYR A 105 24.94 7.93 -2.97
CA TYR A 105 25.38 7.72 -4.36
C TYR A 105 24.67 8.67 -5.33
N ASP A 106 25.37 9.11 -6.36
CA ASP A 106 24.77 9.82 -7.50
C ASP A 106 24.19 8.78 -8.46
N ILE A 107 22.95 9.00 -8.90
CA ILE A 107 22.36 8.29 -10.01
C ILE A 107 23.02 8.80 -11.29
N ASP A 108 23.66 7.89 -12.02
CA ASP A 108 24.12 8.15 -13.39
C ASP A 108 22.92 8.32 -14.31
N CYS A 109 22.79 9.51 -14.90
CA CYS A 109 21.69 9.87 -15.80
C CYS A 109 21.96 9.47 -17.25
N GLY A 110 23.07 8.78 -17.53
CA GLY A 110 23.47 8.36 -18.86
C GLY A 110 24.03 9.50 -19.72
N PRO A 111 24.33 9.23 -21.01
CA PRO A 111 25.14 10.12 -21.85
C PRO A 111 24.48 11.46 -22.21
N SER A 112 23.16 11.60 -22.04
CA SER A 112 22.46 12.86 -22.29
C SER A 112 22.69 13.90 -21.20
N GLY A 113 23.05 13.47 -19.97
CA GLY A 113 23.22 14.34 -18.80
C GLY A 113 21.97 15.11 -18.38
N LYS A 114 20.80 14.80 -18.97
CA LYS A 114 19.52 15.47 -18.75
C LYS A 114 18.43 14.47 -18.43
N VAL A 115 17.62 14.81 -17.43
CA VAL A 115 16.51 13.99 -16.96
C VAL A 115 15.22 14.79 -17.06
N ILE A 116 14.13 14.13 -17.47
CA ILE A 116 12.80 14.73 -17.44
C ILE A 116 12.44 15.02 -15.98
N CYS A 117 12.08 16.25 -15.67
CA CYS A 117 11.75 16.64 -14.30
C CYS A 117 10.55 15.83 -13.79
N PRO A 118 10.70 15.07 -12.69
CA PRO A 118 9.60 14.24 -12.16
C PRO A 118 8.47 15.09 -11.57
N VAL A 119 8.73 16.36 -11.20
CA VAL A 119 7.75 17.27 -10.60
C VAL A 119 6.72 17.75 -11.63
N CYS A 120 7.19 18.29 -12.77
CA CYS A 120 6.30 18.77 -13.84
C CYS A 120 6.09 17.75 -14.98
N LYS A 121 6.75 16.59 -14.91
CA LYS A 121 6.69 15.52 -15.92
C LYS A 121 7.05 16.02 -17.33
N GLY A 122 8.08 16.86 -17.43
CA GLY A 122 8.53 17.41 -18.72
C GLY A 122 7.66 18.52 -19.30
N LYS A 123 6.68 19.03 -18.56
CA LYS A 123 5.78 20.09 -19.06
C LYS A 123 6.26 21.52 -18.80
N GLY A 124 7.29 21.71 -17.98
CA GLY A 124 7.70 23.03 -17.47
C GLY A 124 6.69 23.69 -16.52
N VAL A 125 5.48 23.14 -16.39
CA VAL A 125 4.39 23.65 -15.54
C VAL A 125 3.76 22.53 -14.71
N ILE A 126 3.40 22.86 -13.47
CA ILE A 126 2.61 22.03 -12.58
C ILE A 126 1.14 22.37 -12.78
N ILE A 127 0.35 21.38 -13.19
CA ILE A 127 -1.08 21.52 -13.45
C ILE A 127 -1.84 20.88 -12.31
N THR A 128 -2.61 21.67 -11.55
CA THR A 128 -3.46 21.18 -10.46
C THR A 128 -4.92 21.29 -10.86
N LYS A 129 -5.61 20.14 -10.95
CA LYS A 129 -7.04 20.07 -11.30
C LYS A 129 -7.88 20.45 -10.09
N GLY A 130 -8.68 21.50 -10.20
CA GLY A 130 -9.62 21.94 -9.18
C GLY A 130 -11.07 21.84 -9.63
N ALA A 131 -12.01 21.93 -8.68
CA ALA A 131 -13.45 21.92 -8.96
C ALA A 131 -13.92 23.10 -9.85
N PHE A 132 -13.12 24.17 -9.90
CA PHE A 132 -13.40 25.39 -10.67
C PHE A 132 -12.50 25.56 -11.90
N GLY A 133 -11.74 24.52 -12.27
CA GLY A 133 -10.83 24.52 -13.41
C GLY A 133 -9.40 24.15 -13.05
N ASP A 134 -8.55 24.09 -14.08
CA ASP A 134 -7.14 23.75 -13.94
C ASP A 134 -6.32 24.99 -13.58
N THR A 135 -5.47 24.85 -12.56
CA THR A 135 -4.50 25.90 -12.18
C THR A 135 -3.12 25.53 -12.68
N TYR A 136 -2.44 26.50 -13.28
CA TYR A 136 -1.12 26.34 -13.88
C TYR A 136 -0.10 27.14 -13.08
N LYS A 137 0.96 26.49 -12.64
CA LYS A 137 2.10 27.14 -11.98
C LYS A 137 3.38 26.74 -12.71
N ALA A 138 4.31 27.66 -12.91
CA ALA A 138 5.63 27.33 -13.42
C ALA A 138 6.31 26.32 -12.48
N CYS A 139 7.05 25.36 -13.04
CA CYS A 139 7.77 24.37 -12.25
C CYS A 139 9.00 25.02 -11.60
N PRO A 140 9.08 25.12 -10.27
CA PRO A 140 10.17 25.84 -9.59
C PRO A 140 11.56 25.20 -9.75
N TYR A 141 11.65 24.00 -10.31
CA TYR A 141 12.89 23.21 -10.33
C TYR A 141 13.45 23.02 -11.74
N SER A 142 12.60 22.82 -12.74
CA SER A 142 13.02 22.49 -14.10
C SER A 142 13.34 23.72 -14.93
N ASP A 143 14.00 23.52 -16.06
CA ASP A 143 14.05 24.53 -17.12
C ASP A 143 12.67 24.73 -17.79
N ASP A 144 12.61 25.68 -18.74
CA ASP A 144 11.40 26.03 -19.49
C ASP A 144 10.84 24.85 -20.32
N HIS A 145 11.65 23.81 -20.54
CA HIS A 145 11.28 22.61 -21.28
C HIS A 145 10.97 21.42 -20.35
N GLY A 146 11.00 21.62 -19.03
CA GLY A 146 10.71 20.58 -18.06
C GLY A 146 11.85 19.58 -17.82
N TYR A 147 13.11 19.94 -18.11
CA TYR A 147 14.28 19.12 -17.83
C TYR A 147 15.05 19.58 -16.59
N LEU A 148 15.81 18.63 -16.03
CA LEU A 148 16.83 18.85 -15.00
C LEU A 148 18.17 18.35 -15.55
N THR A 149 19.25 19.03 -15.20
CA THR A 149 20.60 18.46 -15.32
C THR A 149 20.74 17.25 -14.38
N CYS A 150 21.69 16.37 -14.66
CA CYS A 150 21.93 15.21 -13.80
C CYS A 150 22.27 15.60 -12.35
N GLU A 151 22.98 16.71 -12.15
CA GLU A 151 23.30 17.24 -10.82
C GLU A 151 22.04 17.74 -10.11
N GLU A 152 21.19 18.53 -10.79
CA GLU A 152 19.92 19.01 -10.22
C GLU A 152 18.98 17.85 -9.90
N TYR A 153 18.96 16.81 -10.74
CA TYR A 153 18.17 15.61 -10.49
C TYR A 153 18.63 14.89 -9.22
N ASN A 154 19.95 14.71 -9.04
CA ASN A 154 20.50 14.10 -7.83
C ASN A 154 20.27 14.97 -6.57
N LYS A 155 20.37 16.30 -6.68
CA LYS A 155 19.99 17.24 -5.61
C LYS A 155 18.49 17.16 -5.29
N LEU A 156 17.64 17.01 -6.30
CA LEU A 156 16.19 16.87 -6.12
C LEU A 156 15.84 15.60 -5.34
N LEU A 157 16.45 14.47 -5.68
CA LEU A 157 16.25 13.20 -4.98
C LEU A 157 16.66 13.27 -3.51
N ARG A 158 17.68 14.06 -3.19
CA ARG A 158 18.14 14.31 -1.82
C ARG A 158 17.33 15.35 -1.06
N GLY A 159 16.37 16.00 -1.70
CA GLY A 159 15.63 17.14 -1.12
C GLY A 159 16.50 18.39 -0.91
N GLN A 160 17.60 18.51 -1.65
CA GLN A 160 18.58 19.60 -1.56
C GLN A 160 18.50 20.59 -2.74
N LEU A 161 17.63 20.35 -3.72
CA LEU A 161 17.45 21.26 -4.84
C LEU A 161 16.60 22.46 -4.42
N GLU A 162 17.18 23.65 -4.46
CA GLU A 162 16.47 24.89 -4.18
C GLU A 162 15.56 25.31 -5.35
N PRO A 163 14.37 25.87 -5.07
CA PRO A 163 13.53 26.52 -6.08
C PRO A 163 14.28 27.64 -6.80
N LYS A 164 14.15 27.73 -8.12
CA LYS A 164 14.72 28.79 -8.95
C LYS A 164 13.92 30.10 -8.88
N PHE A 165 12.66 30.03 -8.44
CA PHE A 165 11.72 31.15 -8.38
C PHE A 165 10.60 30.88 -7.36
#